data_AF-Q4ZWY3-F1
#
_entry.id   AF-Q4ZWY3-F1
#
_cell.length_a   1.000
_cell.length_b   1.000
_cell.length_c   1.000
_cell.angle_alpha   90.00
_cell.angle_beta   90.00
_cell.angle_gamma   90.00
#
_symmetry.space_group_name_H-M   'P 1'
#
loop_
_entity.id
_entity.type
_entity.pdbx_description
1 polymer ?
#
loop_
_entity_poly.entity_id
_entity_poly.type
_entity_poly.pdbx_seq_one_letter_code
_entity_poly.pdbx_strand_id
1 'polypeptide(L)'
;MSDQKKERSFLATLDLKDGTKLGFSKITAGGSDTKEVEELCANSLLTQSIKIRFEPNDEGYYVMFFKGFAPADKVSSKPYDPMIAAKQVIADDVIDYDVIAEHNSQSDFASNKNRASESFSDDKTLLPENQITASQSPEPEPPIYLAVSDGGWVHKTKEPGYVYLAGISDGGSSKFSIDRTDAQDVYLKSWRSKNFMQTYKRQDFPGGSWFAWMTDCDGTDALLKLTIIERYNADGSVKK
;
A
#
# COMPACT_ATOMS: atom_id res chain seq x y z
N MET A 1 30.03 -3.65 -4.44
CA MET A 1 29.46 -4.52 -3.38
C MET A 1 30.27 -5.80 -3.35
N SER A 2 30.74 -6.25 -2.19
CA SER A 2 31.30 -7.60 -2.03
C SER A 2 30.17 -8.63 -2.06
N ASP A 3 30.42 -9.80 -2.64
CA ASP A 3 29.35 -10.77 -2.93
C ASP A 3 28.69 -11.33 -1.66
N GLN A 4 29.43 -11.42 -0.55
CA GLN A 4 28.88 -11.79 0.77
C GLN A 4 27.79 -10.83 1.31
N LYS A 5 27.73 -9.57 0.86
CA LYS A 5 26.66 -8.65 1.27
C LYS A 5 25.34 -8.98 0.60
N LYS A 6 25.37 -9.44 -0.66
CA LYS A 6 24.16 -9.76 -1.44
C LYS A 6 23.39 -10.93 -0.83
N GLU A 7 24.07 -11.91 -0.23
CA GLU A 7 23.43 -13.07 0.43
C GLU A 7 22.56 -12.70 1.63
N ARG A 8 22.85 -11.55 2.25
CA ARG A 8 22.15 -11.00 3.40
C ARG A 8 21.10 -9.96 2.99
N SER A 9 21.00 -9.64 1.71
CA SER A 9 19.88 -8.84 1.19
C SER A 9 18.61 -9.69 1.10
N PHE A 10 17.46 -9.06 1.19
CA PHE A 10 16.16 -9.69 0.99
C PHE A 10 15.10 -8.69 0.52
N LEU A 11 14.03 -9.18 -0.09
CA LEU A 11 12.81 -8.42 -0.38
C LEU A 11 11.74 -8.86 0.61
N ALA A 12 11.06 -7.89 1.25
CA ALA A 12 9.98 -8.17 2.18
C ALA A 12 8.79 -7.26 1.92
N THR A 13 7.59 -7.72 2.31
CA THR A 13 6.47 -6.83 2.58
C THR A 13 6.54 -6.30 4.01
N LEU A 14 6.03 -5.09 4.22
CA LEU A 14 6.04 -4.41 5.51
C LEU A 14 4.71 -3.71 5.78
N ASP A 15 4.02 -4.14 6.83
CA ASP A 15 2.78 -3.56 7.35
C ASP A 15 2.97 -3.20 8.84
N LEU A 16 2.05 -2.42 9.44
CA LEU A 16 1.92 -2.40 10.90
C LEU A 16 1.41 -3.77 11.41
N LYS A 17 1.75 -4.14 12.65
CA LYS A 17 1.36 -5.43 13.24
C LYS A 17 -0.15 -5.63 13.33
N ASP A 18 -0.93 -4.56 13.47
CA ASP A 18 -2.40 -4.60 13.47
C ASP A 18 -3.01 -4.90 12.07
N GLY A 19 -2.18 -4.97 11.03
CA GLY A 19 -2.58 -5.20 9.65
C GLY A 19 -2.73 -3.92 8.82
N THR A 20 -2.60 -2.74 9.43
CA THR A 20 -2.66 -1.45 8.72
C THR A 20 -1.52 -1.36 7.71
N LYS A 21 -1.88 -1.06 6.45
CA LYS A 21 -0.92 -0.97 5.36
C LYS A 21 -0.18 0.37 5.39
N LEU A 22 1.09 0.32 5.01
CA LEU A 22 1.94 1.49 4.81
C LEU A 22 1.87 1.97 3.35
N GLY A 23 2.18 3.24 3.08
CA GLY A 23 2.25 3.77 1.72
C GLY A 23 2.48 5.28 1.66
N PHE A 24 2.57 5.83 0.45
CA PHE A 24 2.82 7.26 0.21
C PHE A 24 1.55 8.01 -0.19
N SER A 25 0.47 7.80 0.57
CA SER A 25 -0.80 8.51 0.38
C SER A 25 -1.45 8.81 1.73
N LYS A 26 -2.08 9.98 1.83
CA LYS A 26 -2.90 10.38 2.98
C LYS A 26 -4.37 10.41 2.58
N ILE A 27 -5.26 10.32 3.56
CA ILE A 27 -6.70 10.44 3.33
C ILE A 27 -7.04 11.89 2.94
N THR A 28 -7.95 12.07 1.99
CA THR A 28 -8.45 13.38 1.55
C THR A 28 -9.37 14.01 2.60
N ALA A 29 -9.51 15.34 2.56
CA ALA A 29 -10.53 16.03 3.33
C ALA A 29 -11.92 15.56 2.86
N GLY A 30 -12.56 14.70 3.66
CA GLY A 30 -13.80 14.00 3.32
C GLY A 30 -13.84 12.55 3.81
N GLY A 31 -12.68 11.89 3.91
CA GLY A 31 -12.58 10.52 4.48
C GLY A 31 -12.82 9.36 3.51
N SER A 32 -13.20 9.64 2.26
CA SER A 32 -13.55 8.65 1.23
C SER A 32 -12.36 8.16 0.41
N ASP A 33 -11.40 9.03 0.13
CA ASP A 33 -10.36 8.81 -0.89
C ASP A 33 -8.95 9.06 -0.34
N THR A 34 -7.93 8.72 -1.14
CA THR A 34 -6.54 9.03 -0.82
C THR A 34 -5.92 9.97 -1.84
N LYS A 35 -4.96 10.80 -1.38
CA LYS A 35 -4.11 11.65 -2.20
C LYS A 35 -2.66 11.24 -2.01
N GLU A 36 -1.93 11.08 -3.10
CA GLU A 36 -0.49 10.83 -3.06
C GLU A 36 0.29 11.96 -2.37
N VAL A 37 1.31 11.57 -1.63
CA VAL A 37 2.25 12.42 -0.91
C VAL A 37 3.67 11.86 -1.06
N GLU A 38 4.66 12.46 -0.41
CA GLU A 38 6.05 11.97 -0.48
C GLU A 38 6.45 11.25 0.81
N GLU A 39 5.82 11.60 1.92
CA GLU A 39 6.05 11.06 3.23
C GLU A 39 5.31 9.71 3.40
N LEU A 40 5.93 8.80 4.14
CA LEU A 40 5.39 7.47 4.41
C LEU A 40 4.30 7.57 5.49
N CYS A 41 3.15 6.98 5.22
CA CYS A 41 1.97 6.95 6.07
C CYS A 41 1.59 5.50 6.41
N ALA A 42 0.96 5.30 7.58
CA ALA A 42 0.04 4.19 7.82
C ALA A 42 -1.39 4.69 7.60
N ASN A 43 -2.22 3.99 6.83
CA ASN A 43 -3.54 4.49 6.41
C ASN A 43 -4.56 3.35 6.30
N SER A 44 -5.72 3.50 6.94
CA SER A 44 -6.78 2.47 7.00
C SER A 44 -7.44 2.15 5.65
N LEU A 45 -7.32 3.02 4.65
CA LEU A 45 -7.87 2.82 3.30
C LEU A 45 -6.92 2.05 2.36
N LEU A 46 -5.65 1.87 2.75
CA LEU A 46 -4.68 1.15 1.92
C LEU A 46 -4.89 -0.37 2.04
N THR A 47 -4.92 -1.06 0.90
CA THR A 47 -5.15 -2.51 0.80
C THR A 47 -3.92 -3.31 0.35
N GLN A 48 -2.86 -2.62 -0.07
CA GLN A 48 -1.63 -3.23 -0.59
C GLN A 48 -0.46 -2.98 0.37
N SER A 49 0.29 -4.02 0.70
CA SER A 49 1.55 -3.87 1.43
C SER A 49 2.63 -3.25 0.54
N ILE A 50 3.48 -2.40 1.11
CA ILE A 50 4.71 -1.96 0.43
C ILE A 50 5.70 -3.11 0.31
N LYS A 51 6.45 -3.17 -0.78
CA LYS A 51 7.63 -4.04 -0.91
C LYS A 51 8.88 -3.20 -0.67
N ILE A 52 9.66 -3.59 0.33
CA ILE A 52 10.97 -2.99 0.64
C ILE A 52 12.06 -4.01 0.39
N ARG A 53 13.07 -3.64 -0.40
CA ARG A 53 14.33 -4.37 -0.48
C ARG A 53 15.24 -3.85 0.62
N PHE A 54 15.79 -4.75 1.40
CA PHE A 54 16.78 -4.48 2.44
C PHE A 54 18.15 -4.91 1.90
N GLU A 55 19.13 -4.00 1.86
CA GLU A 55 20.51 -4.29 1.45
C GLU A 55 21.47 -3.89 2.57
N PRO A 56 22.33 -4.79 3.08
CA PRO A 56 23.16 -4.52 4.24
C PRO A 56 24.35 -3.61 3.88
N ASN A 57 24.62 -2.63 4.75
CA ASN A 57 25.82 -1.80 4.71
C ASN A 57 26.96 -2.41 5.55
N ASP A 58 28.13 -1.76 5.57
CA ASP A 58 29.29 -2.19 6.36
C ASP A 58 29.12 -2.04 7.87
N GLU A 59 28.14 -1.24 8.31
CA GLU A 59 27.89 -0.90 9.72
C GLU A 59 26.87 -1.84 10.40
N GLY A 60 26.34 -2.84 9.68
CA GLY A 60 25.33 -3.78 10.17
C GLY A 60 23.88 -3.26 10.12
N TYR A 61 23.64 -2.17 9.40
CA TYR A 61 22.31 -1.64 9.09
C TYR A 61 21.90 -2.02 7.67
N TYR A 62 20.63 -1.84 7.32
CA TYR A 62 20.10 -2.03 5.98
C TYR A 62 19.72 -0.71 5.33
N VAL A 63 20.15 -0.48 4.09
CA VAL A 63 19.56 0.51 3.19
C VAL A 63 18.19 -0.02 2.75
N MET A 64 17.15 0.82 2.88
CA MET A 64 15.78 0.48 2.49
C MET A 64 15.40 1.09 1.14
N PHE A 65 15.05 0.24 0.17
CA PHE A 65 14.60 0.64 -1.17
C PHE A 65 13.13 0.27 -1.36
N PHE A 66 12.31 1.23 -1.74
CA PHE A 66 10.93 0.96 -2.17
C PHE A 66 10.92 0.30 -3.55
N LYS A 67 10.21 -0.83 -3.66
CA LYS A 67 10.09 -1.66 -4.87
C LYS A 67 8.64 -1.80 -5.34
N GLY A 68 7.84 -0.74 -5.12
CA GLY A 68 6.42 -0.72 -5.42
C GLY A 68 5.60 -1.47 -4.38
N PHE A 69 4.33 -1.71 -4.71
CA PHE A 69 3.39 -2.42 -3.85
C PHE A 69 3.36 -3.93 -4.19
N ALA A 70 2.99 -4.74 -3.21
CA ALA A 70 2.54 -6.11 -3.43
C ALA A 70 1.20 -6.09 -4.18
N PRO A 71 0.82 -7.17 -4.90
CA PRO A 71 -0.58 -7.33 -5.30
C PRO A 71 -1.48 -7.14 -4.08
N ALA A 72 -2.63 -6.50 -4.26
CA ALA A 72 -3.60 -6.40 -3.17
C ALA A 72 -3.87 -7.80 -2.62
N ASP A 73 -3.92 -7.92 -1.29
CA ASP A 73 -4.39 -9.13 -0.65
C ASP A 73 -5.75 -9.46 -1.29
N LYS A 74 -5.98 -10.72 -1.67
CA LYS A 74 -7.30 -11.17 -2.13
C LYS A 74 -8.25 -11.19 -0.94
N VAL A 75 -8.61 -10.00 -0.46
CA VAL A 75 -9.70 -9.80 0.48
C VAL A 75 -10.91 -10.44 -0.17
N SER A 76 -11.41 -11.51 0.46
CA SER A 76 -12.74 -12.00 0.14
C SER A 76 -13.67 -10.83 0.40
N SER A 77 -14.15 -10.21 -0.67
CA SER A 77 -15.20 -9.22 -0.62
C SER A 77 -16.46 -9.92 -0.16
N LYS A 78 -16.59 -10.09 1.16
CA LYS A 78 -17.90 -9.96 1.78
C LYS A 78 -18.37 -8.56 1.38
N PRO A 79 -19.38 -8.43 0.51
CA PRO A 79 -19.89 -7.11 0.19
C PRO A 79 -20.28 -6.47 1.52
N TYR A 80 -19.81 -5.25 1.75
CA TYR A 80 -20.39 -4.41 2.77
C TYR A 80 -21.81 -4.12 2.31
N ASP A 81 -22.76 -4.92 2.79
CA ASP A 81 -24.17 -4.74 2.53
C ASP A 81 -24.73 -3.84 3.65
N PRO A 82 -24.96 -2.54 3.38
CA PRO A 82 -25.53 -1.64 4.38
C PRO A 82 -26.94 -2.07 4.83
N MET A 83 -27.65 -2.94 4.09
CA MET A 83 -28.92 -3.50 4.56
C MET A 83 -28.77 -4.55 5.67
N ILE A 84 -27.62 -5.24 5.81
CA ILE A 84 -27.42 -6.17 6.93
C ILE A 84 -27.27 -5.39 8.24
N ALA A 85 -26.53 -4.28 8.23
CA ALA A 85 -26.44 -3.38 9.38
C ALA A 85 -27.81 -2.76 9.72
N ALA A 86 -28.58 -2.30 8.72
CA ALA A 86 -29.91 -1.75 8.93
C ALA A 86 -30.90 -2.76 9.54
N LYS A 87 -30.88 -4.03 9.08
CA LYS A 87 -31.73 -5.09 9.65
C LYS A 87 -31.42 -5.41 11.11
N GLN A 88 -30.19 -5.18 11.55
CA GLN A 88 -29.77 -5.45 12.92
C GLN A 88 -30.15 -4.33 13.91
N VAL A 89 -30.49 -3.13 13.40
CA VAL A 89 -31.05 -2.01 14.21
C VAL A 89 -32.59 -2.11 14.30
N ILE A 90 -33.26 -2.64 13.26
CA ILE A 90 -34.74 -2.73 13.21
C ILE A 90 -35.28 -3.93 14.03
N ALA A 91 -34.42 -4.88 14.44
CA ALA A 91 -34.84 -6.07 15.18
C ALA A 91 -35.09 -5.83 16.69
N ASP A 92 -34.59 -4.73 17.26
CA ASP A 92 -34.67 -4.42 18.70
C ASP A 92 -35.80 -3.42 19.05
N ASP A 93 -36.56 -2.90 18.08
CA ASP A 93 -37.58 -1.88 18.31
C ASP A 93 -38.94 -2.30 17.71
N VAL A 94 -39.67 -3.14 18.46
CA VAL A 94 -41.05 -3.55 18.17
C VAL A 94 -41.94 -3.12 19.34
N ILE A 95 -42.74 -2.08 19.10
CA ILE A 95 -44.08 -1.71 19.66
C ILE A 95 -44.22 -0.20 19.32
N ASP A 96 -44.78 0.14 18.16
CA ASP A 96 -46.22 0.29 17.88
C ASP A 96 -46.69 1.74 18.04
N TYR A 97 -47.01 2.39 16.92
CA TYR A 97 -48.20 3.21 16.77
C TYR A 97 -48.53 3.39 15.28
N ASP A 98 -49.74 2.97 14.91
CA ASP A 98 -50.39 3.27 13.63
C ASP A 98 -50.45 4.79 13.33
N VAL A 99 -50.33 5.17 12.05
CA VAL A 99 -51.32 5.98 11.28
C VAL A 99 -50.75 6.38 9.90
N ILE A 100 -51.26 5.68 8.88
CA ILE A 100 -51.74 6.16 7.57
C ILE A 100 -51.20 7.51 7.04
N ALA A 101 -50.48 7.47 5.90
CA ALA A 101 -50.73 8.37 4.76
C ALA A 101 -50.14 7.80 3.46
N GLU A 102 -51.01 7.39 2.53
CA GLU A 102 -50.61 7.10 1.15
C GLU A 102 -50.17 8.38 0.43
N HIS A 103 -49.17 8.30 -0.44
CA HIS A 103 -49.20 9.11 -1.68
C HIS A 103 -48.37 8.49 -2.79
N ASN A 104 -49.07 7.93 -3.78
CA ASN A 104 -48.50 7.58 -5.07
C ASN A 104 -48.06 8.84 -5.82
N SER A 105 -46.92 8.77 -6.54
CA SER A 105 -46.71 9.56 -7.76
C SER A 105 -45.60 8.96 -8.63
N GLN A 106 -46.06 8.15 -9.59
CA GLN A 106 -45.28 7.67 -10.73
C GLN A 106 -45.40 8.71 -11.86
N SER A 107 -44.31 9.03 -12.57
CA SER A 107 -44.38 9.81 -13.80
C SER A 107 -43.45 9.26 -14.89
N ASP A 108 -44.01 8.37 -15.70
CA ASP A 108 -43.45 8.02 -17.00
C ASP A 108 -43.61 9.20 -17.98
N PHE A 109 -42.56 9.51 -18.74
CA PHE A 109 -42.69 10.28 -19.98
C PHE A 109 -41.89 9.62 -21.10
N ALA A 110 -42.60 9.19 -22.14
CA ALA A 110 -42.02 8.51 -23.29
C ALA A 110 -42.34 9.25 -24.60
N SER A 111 -41.37 9.18 -25.52
CA SER A 111 -41.54 9.15 -27.00
C SER A 111 -42.11 10.37 -27.73
N ASN A 112 -41.31 10.92 -28.64
CA ASN A 112 -41.53 10.72 -30.09
C ASN A 112 -40.29 11.16 -30.92
N LYS A 113 -39.76 10.30 -31.81
CA LYS A 113 -39.90 10.31 -33.29
C LYS A 113 -39.34 11.56 -33.98
N ASN A 114 -38.60 11.50 -35.10
CA ASN A 114 -38.48 10.51 -36.20
C ASN A 114 -37.06 10.63 -36.85
N ARG A 115 -36.44 9.57 -37.43
CA ARG A 115 -36.45 9.17 -38.87
C ARG A 115 -35.81 10.24 -39.80
N ALA A 116 -34.92 10.02 -40.78
CA ALA A 116 -34.28 8.88 -41.47
C ALA A 116 -32.98 9.40 -42.16
N SER A 117 -32.15 8.71 -42.97
CA SER A 117 -31.94 7.30 -43.38
C SER A 117 -30.57 7.22 -44.13
N GLU A 118 -29.94 6.03 -44.22
CA GLU A 118 -29.07 5.55 -45.34
C GLU A 118 -27.76 6.33 -45.70
N SER A 119 -26.70 5.76 -46.29
CA SER A 119 -26.25 4.35 -46.43
C SER A 119 -24.81 4.24 -47.02
N PHE A 120 -24.16 3.08 -46.79
CA PHE A 120 -23.00 2.43 -47.47
C PHE A 120 -21.84 3.23 -48.11
N SER A 121 -20.59 2.81 -47.80
CA SER A 121 -19.76 2.03 -48.75
C SER A 121 -18.49 1.49 -48.07
N ASP A 122 -18.07 0.28 -48.44
CA ASP A 122 -16.75 -0.25 -48.14
C ASP A 122 -15.64 0.50 -48.91
N ASP A 123 -14.45 0.61 -48.32
CA ASP A 123 -13.20 0.58 -49.09
C ASP A 123 -12.10 -0.17 -48.31
N LYS A 124 -11.23 -0.86 -49.06
CA LYS A 124 -10.35 -1.93 -48.58
C LYS A 124 -8.90 -1.59 -48.93
N THR A 125 -8.17 -1.04 -47.96
CA THR A 125 -6.72 -0.79 -48.13
C THR A 125 -5.93 -1.46 -47.02
N LEU A 126 -5.20 -2.51 -47.39
CA LEU A 126 -4.27 -3.23 -46.52
C LEU A 126 -3.06 -2.33 -46.21
N LEU A 127 -2.77 -2.09 -44.94
CA LEU A 127 -1.51 -1.49 -44.51
C LEU A 127 -0.45 -2.60 -44.29
N PRO A 128 0.82 -2.38 -44.68
CA PRO A 128 1.82 -3.43 -44.68
C PRO A 128 2.31 -3.80 -43.28
N GLU A 129 2.65 -5.07 -43.14
CA GLU A 129 3.18 -5.71 -41.95
C GLU A 129 4.65 -5.27 -41.71
N ASN A 130 4.87 -4.29 -40.84
CA ASN A 130 6.22 -3.98 -40.35
C ASN A 130 6.56 -4.88 -39.15
N GLN A 131 7.22 -6.00 -39.46
CA GLN A 131 7.97 -6.78 -38.46
C GLN A 131 9.25 -6.02 -38.04
N ILE A 132 9.92 -6.54 -36.99
CA ILE A 132 11.13 -5.98 -36.34
C ILE A 132 10.77 -4.79 -35.41
N THR A 133 10.92 -4.88 -34.09
CA THR A 133 12.19 -5.20 -33.40
C THR A 133 11.97 -6.03 -32.13
N ALA A 134 13.02 -6.75 -31.71
CA ALA A 134 13.02 -7.57 -30.50
C ALA A 134 12.59 -6.79 -29.24
N SER A 135 11.88 -7.51 -28.36
CA SER A 135 11.44 -7.01 -27.05
C SER A 135 12.64 -6.49 -26.25
N GLN A 136 12.78 -5.17 -26.15
CA GLN A 136 13.63 -4.57 -25.14
C GLN A 136 12.96 -4.85 -23.79
N SER A 137 13.63 -5.64 -22.94
CA SER A 137 13.27 -5.70 -21.52
C SER A 137 13.18 -4.26 -21.01
N PRO A 138 12.11 -3.87 -20.29
CA PRO A 138 11.98 -2.53 -19.76
C PRO A 138 13.27 -2.13 -19.03
N GLU A 139 13.79 -0.95 -19.36
CA GLU A 139 14.93 -0.40 -18.64
C GLU A 139 14.54 -0.32 -17.15
N PRO A 140 15.32 -0.94 -16.24
CA PRO A 140 14.90 -1.05 -14.85
C PRO A 140 14.84 0.35 -14.25
N GLU A 141 13.62 0.81 -13.90
CA GLU A 141 13.43 2.14 -13.32
C GLU A 141 14.39 2.35 -12.13
N PRO A 142 15.02 3.55 -12.03
CA PRO A 142 15.95 3.83 -10.97
C PRO A 142 15.25 3.61 -9.61
N PRO A 143 15.89 2.91 -8.66
CA PRO A 143 15.24 2.54 -7.42
C PRO A 143 14.78 3.78 -6.65
N ILE A 144 13.58 3.69 -6.08
CA ILE A 144 13.12 4.64 -5.08
C ILE A 144 13.67 4.19 -3.72
N TYR A 145 14.14 5.15 -2.93
CA TYR A 145 14.63 4.95 -1.59
C TYR A 145 13.66 5.54 -0.58
N LEU A 146 13.68 5.02 0.65
CA LEU A 146 13.18 5.77 1.80
C LEU A 146 14.27 6.74 2.25
N ALA A 147 13.91 7.87 2.83
CA ALA A 147 14.82 8.90 3.36
C ALA A 147 14.28 9.52 4.65
N VAL A 148 15.15 10.08 5.49
CA VAL A 148 14.77 10.75 6.75
C VAL A 148 15.13 12.24 6.67
N SER A 149 14.14 13.11 6.79
CA SER A 149 14.37 14.56 6.83
C SER A 149 14.93 15.01 8.18
N ASP A 150 15.40 16.25 8.29
CA ASP A 150 15.94 16.76 9.56
C ASP A 150 14.93 16.82 10.71
N GLY A 151 13.63 16.80 10.40
CA GLY A 151 12.55 16.65 11.37
C GLY A 151 12.15 15.20 11.67
N GLY A 152 12.94 14.21 11.25
CA GLY A 152 12.69 12.77 11.48
C GLY A 152 11.70 12.09 10.53
N TRP A 153 11.13 12.83 9.58
CA TRP A 153 10.05 12.33 8.72
C TRP A 153 10.55 11.40 7.62
N VAL A 154 9.92 10.23 7.50
CA VAL A 154 10.26 9.24 6.48
C VAL A 154 9.57 9.60 5.17
N HIS A 155 10.32 9.74 4.07
CA HIS A 155 9.81 10.12 2.76
C HIS A 155 10.46 9.33 1.62
N LYS A 156 9.86 9.36 0.42
CA LYS A 156 10.41 8.77 -0.81
C LYS A 156 11.46 9.70 -1.41
N THR A 157 12.57 9.15 -1.92
CA THR A 157 13.56 9.91 -2.70
C THR A 157 14.17 9.05 -3.82
N LYS A 158 14.82 9.69 -4.79
CA LYS A 158 15.71 9.05 -5.76
C LYS A 158 17.19 9.25 -5.41
N GLU A 159 17.50 10.02 -4.36
CA GLU A 159 18.86 10.39 -3.98
C GLU A 159 19.46 9.41 -2.94
N PRO A 160 20.46 8.59 -3.30
CA PRO A 160 21.02 7.57 -2.40
C PRO A 160 21.82 8.14 -1.22
N GLY A 161 22.04 9.46 -1.16
CA GLY A 161 22.71 10.13 -0.04
C GLY A 161 21.82 10.35 1.19
N TYR A 162 20.49 10.34 1.04
CA TYR A 162 19.55 10.69 2.12
C TYR A 162 18.82 9.48 2.73
N VAL A 163 19.29 8.27 2.45
CA VAL A 163 18.52 7.03 2.62
C VAL A 163 18.22 6.64 4.07
N TYR A 164 17.06 6.01 4.29
CA TYR A 164 16.72 5.38 5.56
C TYR A 164 17.60 4.14 5.75
N LEU A 165 18.48 4.22 6.76
CA LEU A 165 19.31 3.12 7.23
C LEU A 165 18.64 2.51 8.48
N ALA A 166 18.20 1.26 8.38
CA ALA A 166 17.48 0.54 9.43
C ALA A 166 18.32 -0.60 10.04
N GLY A 167 18.50 -0.60 11.35
CA GLY A 167 18.73 -1.83 12.11
C GLY A 167 17.41 -2.58 12.27
N ILE A 168 17.44 -3.90 12.38
CA ILE A 168 16.25 -4.70 12.67
C ILE A 168 16.37 -5.21 14.11
N SER A 169 15.32 -5.05 14.90
CA SER A 169 15.25 -5.48 16.30
C SER A 169 14.01 -6.35 16.51
N ASP A 170 14.14 -7.33 17.41
CA ASP A 170 13.08 -8.29 17.72
C ASP A 170 11.86 -7.57 18.32
N GLY A 171 10.68 -7.73 17.72
CA GLY A 171 9.43 -7.08 18.15
C GLY A 171 8.42 -8.04 18.81
N GLY A 172 8.76 -9.32 18.95
CA GLY A 172 7.90 -10.35 19.51
C GLY A 172 8.68 -11.37 20.34
N SER A 173 8.08 -12.54 20.59
CA SER A 173 8.67 -13.61 21.41
C SER A 173 9.80 -14.41 20.74
N SER A 174 10.12 -14.10 19.49
CA SER A 174 11.05 -14.86 18.64
C SER A 174 12.04 -13.92 17.97
N LYS A 175 13.30 -14.34 17.87
CA LYS A 175 14.34 -13.58 17.17
C LYS A 175 14.04 -13.45 15.68
N PHE A 176 14.40 -12.30 15.11
CA PHE A 176 14.44 -12.08 13.67
C PHE A 176 15.43 -13.02 12.99
N SER A 177 15.05 -13.58 11.85
CA SER A 177 15.92 -14.35 10.96
C SER A 177 15.52 -14.14 9.50
N ILE A 178 16.51 -14.02 8.61
CA ILE A 178 16.30 -13.92 7.17
C ILE A 178 15.75 -15.25 6.61
N ASP A 179 16.13 -16.38 7.22
CA ASP A 179 15.78 -17.72 6.73
C ASP A 179 14.33 -18.13 7.06
N ARG A 180 13.64 -17.37 7.92
CA ARG A 180 12.23 -17.59 8.25
C ARG A 180 11.31 -17.19 7.09
N THR A 181 10.33 -18.03 6.81
CA THR A 181 9.33 -17.87 5.75
C THR A 181 8.00 -17.31 6.25
N ASP A 182 7.76 -17.39 7.56
CA ASP A 182 6.60 -16.81 8.22
C ASP A 182 6.78 -15.30 8.49
N ALA A 183 5.67 -14.63 8.79
CA ALA A 183 5.69 -13.22 9.15
C ALA A 183 6.35 -13.01 10.52
N GLN A 184 7.17 -11.98 10.64
CA GLN A 184 7.97 -11.68 11.82
C GLN A 184 7.62 -10.30 12.38
N ASP A 185 7.36 -10.24 13.68
CA ASP A 185 7.15 -9.01 14.43
C ASP A 185 8.52 -8.34 14.70
N VAL A 186 8.74 -7.15 14.16
CA VAL A 186 10.02 -6.43 14.25
C VAL A 186 9.83 -4.95 14.54
N TYR A 187 10.84 -4.35 15.16
CA TYR A 187 11.05 -2.91 15.13
C TYR A 187 12.18 -2.58 14.15
N LEU A 188 11.98 -1.55 13.32
CA LEU A 188 13.08 -0.95 12.55
C LEU A 188 13.71 0.16 13.38
N LYS A 189 15.03 0.22 13.45
CA LYS A 189 15.79 1.17 14.26
C LYS A 189 16.55 2.13 13.37
N SER A 190 16.28 3.42 13.46
CA SER A 190 16.98 4.45 12.68
C SER A 190 18.45 4.46 13.01
N TRP A 191 19.30 4.46 11.98
CA TRP A 191 20.72 4.76 12.13
C TRP A 191 20.95 6.21 12.57
N ARG A 192 20.11 7.16 12.18
CA ARG A 192 20.28 8.60 12.46
C ARG A 192 19.96 8.90 13.92
N SER A 193 18.72 8.66 14.35
CA SER A 193 18.27 8.99 15.71
C SER A 193 18.60 7.93 16.76
N LYS A 194 18.89 6.69 16.33
CA LYS A 194 18.98 5.48 17.18
C LYS A 194 17.66 5.12 17.89
N ASN A 195 16.54 5.77 17.57
CA ASN A 195 15.20 5.36 18.01
C ASN A 195 14.66 4.23 17.11
N PHE A 196 13.56 3.60 17.53
CA PHE A 196 12.75 2.84 16.60
C PHE A 196 12.01 3.77 15.63
N MET A 197 11.58 3.24 14.50
CA MET A 197 10.61 3.88 13.61
C MET A 197 9.28 3.95 14.33
N GLN A 198 8.57 5.06 14.19
CA GLN A 198 7.41 5.42 14.99
C GLN A 198 6.26 5.90 14.11
N THR A 199 5.03 5.80 14.63
CA THR A 199 3.87 6.51 14.07
C THR A 199 3.65 7.82 14.81
N TYR A 200 3.41 8.90 14.08
CA TYR A 200 3.15 10.24 14.59
C TYR A 200 1.82 10.80 14.06
N LYS A 201 1.18 11.65 14.87
CA LYS A 201 -0.07 12.38 14.60
C LYS A 201 -1.07 11.60 13.76
N ARG A 202 -1.87 10.78 14.45
CA ARG A 202 -3.12 10.24 13.91
C ARG A 202 -4.07 11.37 13.49
N GLN A 203 -4.71 11.19 12.34
CA GLN A 203 -5.79 12.03 11.84
C GLN A 203 -6.97 11.12 11.49
N ASP A 204 -8.11 11.39 12.14
CA ASP A 204 -9.36 10.63 12.00
C ASP A 204 -10.35 11.39 11.10
N PHE A 205 -11.11 10.64 10.31
CA PHE A 205 -12.08 11.14 9.34
C PHE A 205 -13.45 10.49 9.57
N PRO A 206 -14.54 11.07 9.01
CA PRO A 206 -15.86 10.45 9.03
C PRO A 206 -15.83 9.01 8.51
N GLY A 207 -16.67 8.14 9.08
CA GLY A 207 -16.69 6.71 8.77
C GLY A 207 -15.62 5.87 9.49
N GLY A 208 -14.77 6.48 10.32
CA GLY A 208 -13.72 5.77 11.09
C GLY A 208 -12.41 5.56 10.32
N SER A 209 -12.32 6.08 9.10
CA SER A 209 -11.07 6.09 8.32
C SER A 209 -10.02 6.96 9.03
N TRP A 210 -8.76 6.52 9.06
CA TRP A 210 -7.68 7.27 9.71
C TRP A 210 -6.33 7.05 9.03
N PHE A 211 -5.40 7.98 9.23
CA PHE A 211 -3.99 7.77 8.91
C PHE A 211 -3.07 8.37 9.97
N ALA A 212 -1.84 7.88 10.03
CA ALA A 212 -0.74 8.43 10.82
C ALA A 212 0.53 8.48 9.95
N TRP A 213 1.44 9.39 10.26
CA TRP A 213 2.70 9.54 9.53
C TRP A 213 3.81 8.70 10.15
N MET A 214 4.81 8.31 9.37
CA MET A 214 5.99 7.59 9.86
C MET A 214 7.16 8.54 10.13
N THR A 215 7.80 8.39 11.29
CA THR A 215 8.93 9.20 11.75
C THR A 215 9.96 8.37 12.52
N ASP A 216 11.09 8.95 12.90
CA ASP A 216 12.10 8.35 13.80
C ASP A 216 12.45 9.21 15.03
N CYS A 217 11.71 10.29 15.31
CA CYS A 217 12.09 11.28 16.33
C CYS A 217 11.03 11.62 17.41
N ASP A 218 9.74 11.54 17.09
CA ASP A 218 8.62 11.97 17.96
C ASP A 218 7.36 11.18 17.59
N GLY A 219 7.01 10.15 18.34
CA GLY A 219 5.87 9.28 18.04
C GLY A 219 5.81 8.04 18.94
N THR A 220 4.94 7.10 18.59
CA THR A 220 4.85 5.78 19.25
C THR A 220 5.54 4.73 18.40
N ASP A 221 6.41 3.93 19.01
CA ASP A 221 7.19 2.88 18.33
C ASP A 221 6.30 1.96 17.49
N ALA A 222 6.58 1.92 16.18
CA ALA A 222 5.84 1.15 15.21
C ALA A 222 6.31 -0.31 15.25
N LEU A 223 5.52 -1.17 15.88
CA LEU A 223 5.69 -2.61 15.78
C LEU A 223 5.18 -3.08 14.42
N LEU A 224 6.09 -3.60 13.60
CA LEU A 224 5.87 -3.91 12.19
C LEU A 224 5.78 -5.42 11.97
N LYS A 225 4.96 -5.80 11.00
CA LYS A 225 4.88 -7.16 10.47
C LYS A 225 5.70 -7.23 9.18
N LEU A 226 6.86 -7.88 9.25
CA LEU A 226 7.77 -8.07 8.12
C LEU A 226 7.63 -9.50 7.57
N THR A 227 7.33 -9.66 6.29
CA THR A 227 7.24 -10.98 5.64
C THR A 227 8.23 -11.05 4.48
N ILE A 228 9.21 -11.96 4.55
CA ILE A 228 10.27 -12.09 3.54
C ILE A 228 9.75 -12.88 2.34
N ILE A 229 9.72 -12.24 1.18
CA ILE A 229 9.19 -12.78 -0.08
C ILE A 229 10.29 -13.18 -1.08
N GLU A 230 11.49 -12.58 -1.01
CA GLU A 230 12.67 -13.02 -1.76
C GLU A 230 13.91 -12.99 -0.88
N ARG A 231 14.83 -13.94 -1.08
CA ARG A 231 16.18 -13.96 -0.52
C ARG A 231 17.16 -14.05 -1.68
N TYR A 232 18.40 -13.59 -1.52
CA TYR A 232 19.38 -13.59 -2.61
C TYR A 232 20.61 -14.45 -2.31
N ASN A 233 21.27 -14.90 -3.38
CA ASN A 233 22.59 -15.55 -3.40
C ASN A 233 23.72 -14.52 -3.51
N ALA A 234 24.97 -14.98 -3.40
CA ALA A 234 26.16 -14.12 -3.51
C ALA A 234 26.31 -13.46 -4.88
N ASP A 235 25.83 -14.09 -5.96
CA ASP A 235 25.79 -13.47 -7.28
C ASP A 235 24.72 -12.35 -7.39
N GLY A 236 23.68 -12.42 -6.55
CA GLY A 236 22.51 -11.54 -6.55
C GLY A 236 21.24 -12.19 -7.13
N SER A 237 21.31 -13.46 -7.55
CA SER A 237 20.14 -14.24 -7.99
C SER A 237 19.20 -14.55 -6.83
N VAL A 238 17.90 -14.71 -7.11
CA VAL A 238 16.90 -15.11 -6.11
C VAL A 238 17.14 -16.57 -5.70
N LYS A 239 17.23 -16.81 -4.38
CA LYS A 239 17.21 -18.16 -3.79
C LYS A 239 15.85 -18.81 -4.05
N LYS A 240 15.88 -19.99 -4.67
CA LYS A 240 14.70 -20.84 -4.93
C LYS A 240 14.35 -21.66 -3.69
#